data_AF-A0AAV5Q103-F1
#
_entry.id   AF-A0AAV5Q103-F1
#
_cell.length_a   1.000
_cell.length_b   1.000
_cell.length_c   1.000
_cell.angle_alpha   90.00
_cell.angle_beta   90.00
_cell.angle_gamma   90.00
#
_symmetry.space_group_name_H-M   'P 1'
#
loop_
_entity.id
_entity.type
_entity.pdbx_description
1 polymer ?
#
loop_
_entity_poly.entity_id
_entity_poly.type
_entity_poly.pdbx_seq_one_letter_code
_entity_poly.pdbx_strand_id
1 'polypeptide(L)'
;MSFPNLYELKHVAESAAKSCSVCFRPCTAVLITPSGSGSTKVDWFYTCESHLSDAHFTTLVYSTATGTDVTSQWKDLCGKVESSSEALRIETKKNDKLKGGSKSDSGWIKGLWKRGGRASNDLDATDKEKTDATGDNPQVHKLKQDLETAKTELEQFERNNIKYKLDPIFYRARISGDVKKEKKRETTKKLQEGTLFPTLDGLPALPTLP
;
A
#
# COMPACT_ATOMS: atom_id res chain seq x y z
N MET A 1 16.72 -19.06 -15.35
CA MET A 1 16.84 -17.62 -15.04
C MET A 1 15.84 -17.29 -13.93
N SER A 2 16.28 -16.67 -12.83
CA SER A 2 15.42 -16.30 -11.70
C SER A 2 14.73 -14.95 -11.94
N PHE A 3 13.58 -14.76 -11.30
CA PHE A 3 12.89 -13.47 -11.20
C PHE A 3 13.55 -12.59 -10.12
N PRO A 4 13.49 -11.24 -10.19
CA PRO A 4 14.05 -10.36 -9.17
C PRO A 4 13.20 -10.28 -7.90
N ASN A 5 13.82 -9.80 -6.82
CA ASN A 5 13.15 -9.56 -5.53
C ASN A 5 12.47 -8.18 -5.49
N LEU A 6 11.59 -7.90 -6.46
CA LEU A 6 10.76 -6.70 -6.50
C LEU A 6 9.34 -7.11 -6.89
N TYR A 7 8.38 -6.74 -6.07
CA TYR A 7 6.99 -7.17 -6.21
C TYR A 7 6.05 -5.97 -6.14
N GLU A 8 5.00 -6.05 -6.93
CA GLU A 8 3.88 -5.13 -6.92
C GLU A 8 2.69 -5.78 -6.23
N LEU A 9 1.99 -5.00 -5.41
CA LEU A 9 0.75 -5.44 -4.79
C LEU A 9 -0.41 -5.25 -5.76
N LYS A 10 -1.15 -6.33 -6.03
CA LYS A 10 -2.43 -6.31 -6.74
C LYS A 10 -3.51 -6.97 -5.90
N HIS A 11 -4.74 -6.52 -6.07
CA HIS A 11 -5.90 -7.12 -5.43
C HIS A 11 -6.71 -7.89 -6.47
N VAL A 12 -7.15 -9.08 -6.08
CA VAL A 12 -8.01 -9.95 -6.87
C VAL A 12 -9.44 -9.88 -6.30
N ALA A 13 -10.44 -10.16 -7.14
CA ALA A 13 -11.82 -10.29 -6.69
C ALA A 13 -11.96 -11.33 -5.58
N GLU A 14 -12.92 -11.11 -4.67
CA GLU A 14 -13.16 -11.98 -3.51
C GLU A 14 -13.51 -13.43 -3.93
N SER A 15 -14.17 -13.61 -5.07
CA SER A 15 -14.47 -14.93 -5.64
C SER A 15 -13.25 -15.75 -6.03
N ALA A 16 -12.11 -15.09 -6.26
CA ALA A 16 -10.84 -15.74 -6.59
C ALA A 16 -9.82 -15.62 -5.44
N ALA A 17 -10.28 -15.33 -4.22
CA ALA A 17 -9.45 -15.34 -3.03
C ALA A 17 -8.80 -16.71 -2.83
N LYS A 18 -7.52 -16.71 -2.44
CA LYS A 18 -6.76 -17.92 -2.11
C LYS A 18 -6.08 -17.77 -0.77
N SER A 19 -5.58 -18.87 -0.23
CA SER A 19 -4.86 -18.89 1.03
C SER A 19 -3.52 -18.14 0.94
N CYS A 20 -3.21 -17.34 1.95
CA CYS A 20 -1.89 -16.72 2.13
C CYS A 20 -0.79 -17.78 2.19
N SER A 21 0.37 -17.52 1.58
CA SER A 21 1.50 -18.47 1.58
C SER A 21 2.17 -18.64 2.95
N VAL A 22 1.87 -17.78 3.93
CA VAL A 22 2.52 -17.79 5.25
C VAL A 22 1.60 -18.40 6.31
N CYS A 23 0.40 -17.84 6.49
CA CYS A 23 -0.55 -18.28 7.51
C CYS A 23 -1.74 -19.08 6.98
N PHE A 24 -1.85 -19.26 5.66
CA PHE A 24 -2.94 -19.99 5.00
C PHE A 24 -4.36 -19.42 5.21
N ARG A 25 -4.49 -18.23 5.82
CA ARG A 25 -5.76 -17.49 5.88
C ARG A 25 -6.18 -17.03 4.48
N PRO A 26 -7.48 -17.05 4.12
CA PRO A 26 -7.94 -16.52 2.84
C PRO A 26 -7.59 -15.04 2.70
N CYS A 27 -7.05 -14.67 1.53
CA CYS A 27 -6.71 -13.30 1.20
C CYS A 27 -6.89 -13.02 -0.30
N THR A 28 -7.09 -11.74 -0.62
CA THR A 28 -7.27 -11.22 -1.99
C THR A 28 -6.03 -10.49 -2.51
N ALA A 29 -5.10 -10.14 -1.62
CA ALA A 29 -3.85 -9.48 -1.96
C ALA A 29 -2.83 -10.47 -2.56
N VAL A 30 -2.24 -10.06 -3.68
CA VAL A 30 -1.27 -10.82 -4.47
C VAL A 30 -0.05 -9.96 -4.73
N LEU A 31 1.12 -10.51 -4.41
CA LEU A 31 2.40 -9.94 -4.78
C LEU A 31 2.86 -10.55 -6.11
N ILE A 32 3.19 -9.70 -7.08
CA ILE A 32 3.55 -10.10 -8.45
C ILE A 32 4.84 -9.40 -8.88
N THR A 33 5.77 -10.14 -9.47
CA THR A 33 6.96 -9.54 -10.08
C THR A 33 6.59 -8.82 -11.38
N PRO A 34 7.04 -7.57 -11.62
CA PRO A 34 6.75 -6.86 -12.86
C PRO A 34 7.40 -7.57 -14.06
N SER A 35 6.65 -7.81 -15.13
CA SER A 35 7.15 -8.54 -16.32
C SER A 35 8.16 -7.74 -17.15
N GLY A 36 8.36 -6.45 -16.84
CA GLY A 36 9.24 -5.54 -17.57
C GLY A 36 10.71 -5.57 -17.14
N SER A 37 11.07 -6.25 -16.04
CA SER A 37 12.41 -6.18 -15.45
C SER A 37 13.44 -7.14 -16.10
N GLY A 38 13.37 -7.34 -17.42
CA GLY A 38 14.30 -8.19 -18.18
C GLY A 38 14.28 -9.68 -17.85
N SER A 39 13.33 -10.15 -17.02
CA SER A 39 13.21 -11.55 -16.62
C SER A 39 12.00 -12.19 -17.31
N THR A 40 12.25 -13.21 -18.15
CA THR A 40 11.19 -13.95 -18.87
C THR A 40 10.20 -14.66 -17.94
N LYS A 41 10.56 -14.85 -16.65
CA LYS A 41 9.77 -15.58 -15.68
C LYS A 41 9.09 -14.63 -14.70
N VAL A 42 7.77 -14.74 -14.60
CA VAL A 42 6.95 -13.99 -13.64
C VAL A 42 6.66 -14.87 -12.42
N ASP A 43 6.91 -14.35 -11.23
CA ASP A 43 6.53 -14.98 -9.98
C ASP A 43 5.36 -14.23 -9.32
N TRP A 44 4.46 -14.98 -8.70
CA TRP A 44 3.33 -14.42 -7.98
C TRP A 44 2.89 -15.30 -6.82
N PHE A 45 2.31 -14.71 -5.78
CA PHE A 45 1.76 -15.42 -4.65
C PHE A 45 0.81 -14.55 -3.82
N TYR A 46 -0.03 -15.22 -3.02
CA TYR A 46 -1.02 -14.59 -2.17
C TYR A 46 -0.44 -14.28 -0.78
N THR A 47 -0.71 -13.08 -0.29
CA THR A 47 -0.25 -12.57 1.01
C THR A 47 -1.38 -11.80 1.67
N CYS A 48 -1.61 -11.99 2.97
CA CYS A 48 -2.57 -11.17 3.70
C CYS A 48 -1.92 -9.89 4.24
N GLU A 49 -2.72 -8.85 4.47
CA GLU A 49 -2.26 -7.53 4.92
C GLU A 49 -1.43 -7.59 6.21
N SER A 50 -1.78 -8.49 7.14
CA SER A 50 -1.03 -8.67 8.39
C SER A 50 0.43 -9.09 8.18
N HIS A 51 0.72 -9.90 7.15
CA HIS A 51 2.09 -10.28 6.80
C HIS A 51 2.74 -9.23 5.91
N LEU A 52 1.96 -8.47 5.14
CA LEU A 52 2.49 -7.37 4.34
C LEU A 52 3.03 -6.23 5.22
N SER A 53 2.41 -6.00 6.39
CA SER A 53 2.88 -5.05 7.40
C SER A 53 4.05 -5.56 8.24
N ASP A 54 4.42 -6.85 8.14
CA ASP A 54 5.50 -7.43 8.93
C ASP A 54 6.87 -7.12 8.30
N ALA A 55 7.71 -6.42 9.07
CA ALA A 55 9.05 -6.00 8.68
C ALA A 55 9.99 -7.19 8.38
N HIS A 56 9.75 -8.36 8.99
CA HIS A 56 10.55 -9.57 8.77
C HIS A 56 10.10 -10.39 7.56
N PHE A 57 8.98 -10.02 6.95
CA PHE A 57 8.47 -10.69 5.76
C PHE A 57 8.68 -9.84 4.51
N THR A 58 8.22 -8.60 4.54
CA THR A 58 8.29 -7.67 3.42
C THR A 58 8.75 -6.30 3.86
N THR A 59 9.68 -5.72 3.11
CA THR A 59 10.09 -4.33 3.24
C THR A 59 9.46 -3.54 2.10
N LEU A 60 8.81 -2.42 2.44
CA LEU A 60 8.30 -1.47 1.47
C LEU A 60 9.46 -0.64 0.91
N VAL A 61 9.59 -0.59 -0.41
CA VAL A 61 10.65 0.09 -1.14
C VAL A 61 10.04 0.95 -2.23
N TYR A 62 10.47 2.20 -2.34
CA TYR A 62 10.04 3.09 -3.42
C TYR A 62 10.96 2.93 -4.62
N SER A 63 10.46 2.31 -5.69
CA SER A 63 11.24 2.06 -6.90
C SER A 63 10.41 2.21 -8.17
N THR A 64 11.03 2.72 -9.23
CA THR A 64 10.42 2.78 -10.56
C THR A 64 10.27 1.38 -11.16
N ALA A 65 9.47 1.26 -12.23
CA ALA A 65 9.34 0.01 -12.98
C ALA A 65 10.70 -0.55 -13.48
N THR A 66 11.71 0.31 -13.64
CA THR A 66 13.07 -0.05 -14.07
C THR A 66 13.98 -0.45 -12.90
N GLY A 67 13.51 -0.37 -11.65
CA GLY A 67 14.29 -0.72 -10.46
C GLY A 67 15.20 0.40 -9.94
N THR A 68 15.01 1.65 -10.38
CA THR A 68 15.75 2.78 -9.82
C THR A 68 15.16 3.15 -8.45
N ASP A 69 16.03 3.43 -7.49
CA ASP A 69 15.62 3.89 -6.16
C ASP A 69 15.13 5.34 -6.25
N VAL A 70 13.88 5.57 -5.82
CA VAL A 70 13.24 6.90 -5.78
C VAL A 70 12.84 7.31 -4.36
N THR A 71 13.45 6.69 -3.36
CA THR A 71 13.24 7.02 -1.94
C THR A 71 13.58 8.48 -1.61
N SER A 72 14.55 9.09 -2.29
CA SER A 72 14.86 10.53 -2.14
C SER A 72 13.69 11.41 -2.56
N GLN A 73 13.11 11.14 -3.73
CA GLN A 73 11.96 11.89 -4.26
C GLN A 73 10.74 11.77 -3.33
N TRP A 74 10.51 10.57 -2.78
CA TRP A 74 9.48 10.37 -1.76
C TRP A 74 9.71 11.22 -0.51
N LYS A 75 10.94 11.24 0.03
CA LYS A 75 11.29 12.09 1.19
C LYS A 75 11.08 13.57 0.89
N ASP A 76 11.44 14.03 -0.30
CA ASP A 76 11.24 15.42 -0.72
C ASP A 76 9.74 15.77 -0.77
N LEU A 77 8.90 14.89 -1.31
CA LEU A 77 7.45 15.06 -1.33
C LEU A 77 6.83 15.04 0.08
N CYS A 78 7.25 14.11 0.94
CA CYS A 78 6.84 14.10 2.35
C CYS A 78 7.22 15.40 3.07
N GLY A 79 8.43 15.91 2.83
CA GLY A 79 8.89 17.19 3.39
C GLY A 79 8.05 18.39 2.91
N LYS A 80 7.59 18.38 1.65
CA LYS A 80 6.65 19.41 1.14
C LYS A 80 5.29 19.35 1.83
N VAL A 81 4.74 18.15 2.02
CA VAL A 81 3.47 17.97 2.74
C VAL A 81 3.60 18.42 4.20
N GLU A 82 4.69 18.04 4.88
CA GLU A 82 4.93 18.39 6.27
C GLU A 82 5.11 19.89 6.45
N SER A 83 5.94 20.53 5.62
CA SER A 83 6.14 21.99 5.65
C SER A 83 4.86 22.77 5.34
N SER A 84 4.06 22.34 4.36
CA SER A 84 2.75 22.94 4.06
C SER A 84 1.77 22.78 5.22
N SER A 85 1.75 21.60 5.86
CA SER A 85 0.90 21.32 7.02
C SER A 85 1.27 22.16 8.25
N GLU A 86 2.57 22.36 8.51
CA GLU A 86 3.04 23.17 9.62
C GLU A 86 2.80 24.66 9.34
N ALA A 87 2.98 25.13 8.10
CA ALA A 87 2.63 26.48 7.69
C ALA A 87 1.14 26.77 7.95
N LEU A 88 0.26 25.84 7.59
CA LEU A 88 -1.17 25.92 7.89
C LEU A 88 -1.46 25.97 9.39
N ARG A 89 -0.77 25.11 10.17
CA ARG A 89 -0.93 25.06 11.63
C ARG A 89 -0.50 26.36 12.30
N ILE A 90 0.57 26.98 11.82
CA ILE A 90 1.05 28.27 12.32
C ILE A 90 0.06 29.37 11.95
N GLU A 91 -0.43 29.40 10.71
CA GLU A 91 -1.29 30.46 10.21
C GLU A 91 -2.69 30.42 10.85
N THR A 92 -3.25 29.23 11.05
CA THR A 92 -4.49 29.03 11.82
C THR A 92 -4.34 29.50 13.26
N LYS A 93 -3.27 29.10 13.97
CA LYS A 93 -2.97 29.60 15.33
C LYS A 93 -2.80 31.11 15.40
N LYS A 94 -2.18 31.73 14.39
CA LYS A 94 -2.03 33.19 14.30
C LYS A 94 -3.40 33.85 14.11
N ASN A 95 -4.23 33.30 13.23
CA ASN A 95 -5.56 33.80 12.97
C ASN A 95 -6.46 33.68 14.21
N ASP A 96 -6.35 32.59 14.98
CA ASP A 96 -7.08 32.41 16.25
C ASP A 96 -6.63 33.40 17.33
N LYS A 97 -5.31 33.67 17.43
CA LYS A 97 -4.78 34.69 18.36
C LYS A 97 -5.15 36.12 17.95
N LEU A 98 -5.22 36.41 16.64
CA LEU A 98 -5.61 37.71 16.09
C LEU A 98 -7.12 37.95 16.18
N LYS A 99 -7.95 36.91 16.04
CA LYS A 99 -9.40 36.97 16.32
C LYS A 99 -9.70 37.23 17.80
N GLY A 100 -8.70 37.11 18.67
CA GLY A 100 -8.71 37.64 20.04
C GLY A 100 -9.70 36.92 20.97
N GLY A 101 -9.40 36.98 22.26
CA GLY A 101 -10.37 36.67 23.30
C GLY A 101 -11.53 37.67 23.28
N SER A 102 -12.45 37.52 22.32
CA SER A 102 -13.79 38.10 22.40
C SER A 102 -14.51 37.38 23.53
N LYS A 103 -14.35 37.94 24.72
CA LYS A 103 -15.18 37.74 25.89
C LYS A 103 -16.59 38.31 25.61
N SER A 104 -17.24 37.87 24.53
CA SER A 104 -18.65 38.17 24.24
C SER A 104 -19.50 36.92 24.02
N ASP A 105 -18.95 35.71 24.28
CA ASP A 105 -19.74 34.47 24.31
C ASP A 105 -20.16 34.03 25.72
N SER A 106 -20.23 34.98 26.67
CA SER A 106 -20.99 34.83 27.93
C SER A 106 -22.49 35.14 27.76
N GLY A 107 -22.99 35.17 26.52
CA GLY A 107 -24.41 35.29 26.19
C GLY A 107 -25.07 33.93 25.90
N TRP A 108 -24.41 33.04 25.14
CA TRP A 108 -25.04 31.80 24.67
C TRP A 108 -25.07 30.68 25.72
N ILE A 109 -24.07 30.61 26.61
CA ILE A 109 -24.02 29.57 27.67
C ILE A 109 -24.98 29.89 28.83
N LYS A 110 -25.30 31.17 29.09
CA LYS A 110 -26.33 31.56 30.09
C LYS A 110 -27.76 31.30 29.61
N GLY A 111 -27.97 31.10 28.30
CA GLY A 111 -29.30 30.82 27.72
C GLY A 111 -29.84 29.42 28.02
N LEU A 112 -28.97 28.45 28.33
CA LEU A 112 -29.40 27.05 28.54
C LEU A 112 -29.81 26.75 29.99
N TRP A 113 -29.48 27.63 30.94
CA TRP A 113 -29.74 27.42 32.39
C TRP A 113 -30.83 28.32 32.98
N LYS A 114 -31.62 29.01 32.13
CA LYS A 114 -32.76 29.81 32.59
C LYS A 114 -33.96 29.77 31.64
N ARG A 115 -34.71 28.66 31.68
CA ARG A 115 -36.18 28.60 31.80
C ARG A 115 -36.71 27.21 31.46
N GLY A 116 -36.93 26.41 32.50
CA GLY A 116 -38.22 25.76 32.61
C GLY A 116 -39.27 26.85 32.84
N GLY A 117 -40.31 26.86 32.00
CA GLY A 117 -41.54 27.62 32.26
C GLY A 117 -41.91 28.69 31.23
N ARG A 118 -42.88 28.32 30.40
CA ARG A 118 -43.95 29.15 29.78
C ARG A 118 -43.62 29.96 28.52
N ALA A 119 -44.00 29.37 27.39
CA ALA A 119 -45.11 29.77 26.49
C ALA A 119 -45.13 31.13 25.77
N SER A 120 -45.76 31.08 24.59
CA SER A 120 -46.27 32.12 23.68
C SER A 120 -45.21 32.74 22.74
N ASN A 121 -45.28 32.43 21.44
CA ASN A 121 -46.04 33.13 20.37
C ASN A 121 -45.38 34.51 20.12
N ASP A 122 -45.07 34.97 18.92
CA ASP A 122 -45.45 34.62 17.55
C ASP A 122 -44.55 35.48 16.61
N LEU A 123 -44.58 35.17 15.32
CA LEU A 123 -44.15 35.96 14.15
C LEU A 123 -42.63 36.08 13.89
N ASP A 124 -42.10 35.35 12.91
CA ASP A 124 -42.24 35.51 11.44
C ASP A 124 -41.25 36.55 10.89
N ALA A 125 -40.22 36.04 10.20
CA ALA A 125 -39.58 36.68 9.06
C ALA A 125 -38.62 35.69 8.40
N THR A 126 -39.00 35.32 7.19
CA THR A 126 -38.26 34.63 6.13
C THR A 126 -36.81 35.08 5.92
N ASP A 127 -36.06 34.16 5.34
CA ASP A 127 -34.95 34.40 4.41
C ASP A 127 -33.59 34.81 5.00
N LYS A 128 -32.66 33.86 5.02
CA LYS A 128 -31.50 33.86 4.11
C LYS A 128 -30.53 32.77 4.50
N GLU A 129 -30.04 32.09 3.48
CA GLU A 129 -28.77 31.35 3.47
C GLU A 129 -27.76 31.99 4.43
N LYS A 130 -27.49 31.32 5.56
CA LYS A 130 -26.18 31.46 6.20
C LYS A 130 -25.22 30.61 5.39
N THR A 131 -24.82 31.15 4.26
CA THR A 131 -23.44 31.00 3.83
C THR A 131 -22.61 31.52 5.00
N ASP A 132 -21.99 30.60 5.75
CA ASP A 132 -21.02 30.92 6.79
C ASP A 132 -19.76 31.51 6.14
N ALA A 133 -19.88 32.72 5.60
CA ALA A 133 -18.78 33.59 5.25
C ALA A 133 -18.23 34.23 6.53
N THR A 134 -17.68 33.40 7.43
CA THR A 134 -16.99 33.87 8.64
C THR A 134 -15.48 33.85 8.42
N GLY A 135 -15.01 34.75 7.56
CA GLY A 135 -13.62 35.18 7.48
C GLY A 135 -12.59 34.07 7.24
N ASP A 136 -12.63 33.46 6.05
CA ASP A 136 -11.49 32.72 5.52
C ASP A 136 -10.40 33.73 5.15
N ASN A 137 -9.30 33.74 5.90
CA ASN A 137 -8.11 34.47 5.49
C ASN A 137 -7.66 33.88 4.14
N PRO A 138 -7.53 34.69 3.07
CA PRO A 138 -7.14 34.21 1.74
C PRO A 138 -5.81 33.46 1.74
N GLN A 139 -4.94 33.69 2.74
CA GLN A 139 -3.71 32.92 2.92
C GLN A 139 -3.99 31.48 3.40
N VAL A 140 -4.89 31.31 4.38
CA VAL A 140 -5.25 29.98 4.91
C VAL A 140 -5.95 29.14 3.84
N HIS A 141 -6.78 29.76 2.99
CA HIS A 141 -7.40 29.05 1.86
C HIS A 141 -6.36 28.59 0.82
N LYS A 142 -5.38 29.44 0.49
CA LYS A 142 -4.29 29.08 -0.43
C LYS A 142 -3.45 27.93 0.12
N LEU A 143 -3.04 28.00 1.39
CA LEU A 143 -2.25 26.93 2.00
C LEU A 143 -3.02 25.61 2.10
N LYS A 144 -4.35 25.63 2.31
CA LYS A 144 -5.19 24.42 2.24
C LYS A 144 -5.17 23.82 0.84
N GLN A 145 -5.29 24.65 -0.19
CA GLN A 145 -5.22 24.19 -1.57
C GLN A 145 -3.84 23.60 -1.91
N ASP A 146 -2.76 24.26 -1.48
CA ASP A 146 -1.38 23.79 -1.68
C ASP A 146 -1.08 22.49 -0.92
N LEU A 147 -1.69 22.31 0.25
CA LEU A 147 -1.59 21.06 1.02
C LEU A 147 -2.32 19.92 0.31
N GLU A 148 -3.53 20.16 -0.18
CA GLU A 148 -4.29 19.15 -0.92
C GLU A 148 -3.60 18.77 -2.24
N THR A 149 -3.06 19.73 -3.00
CA THR A 149 -2.26 19.40 -4.20
C THR A 149 -1.04 18.56 -3.86
N ALA A 150 -0.26 18.95 -2.84
CA ALA A 150 0.91 18.18 -2.40
C ALA A 150 0.55 16.77 -1.91
N LYS A 151 -0.57 16.58 -1.22
CA LYS A 151 -1.09 15.25 -0.86
C LYS A 151 -1.43 14.42 -2.09
N THR A 152 -2.15 15.00 -3.05
CA THR A 152 -2.52 14.27 -4.28
C THR A 152 -1.31 13.86 -5.10
N GLU A 153 -0.26 14.70 -5.16
CA GLU A 153 1.01 14.36 -5.80
C GLU A 153 1.72 13.21 -5.06
N LEU A 154 1.76 13.25 -3.73
CA LEU A 154 2.35 12.18 -2.92
C LEU A 154 1.60 10.86 -3.11
N GLU A 155 0.27 10.86 -3.07
CA GLU A 155 -0.55 9.66 -3.30
C GLU A 155 -0.33 9.07 -4.70
N GLN A 156 -0.26 9.92 -5.74
CA GLN A 156 0.01 9.47 -7.10
C GLN A 156 1.42 8.87 -7.21
N PHE A 157 2.40 9.50 -6.57
CA PHE A 157 3.76 9.00 -6.52
C PHE A 157 3.82 7.62 -5.84
N GLU A 158 3.17 7.48 -4.69
CA GLU A 158 3.10 6.23 -3.93
C GLU A 158 2.42 5.11 -4.72
N ARG A 159 1.25 5.38 -5.32
CA ARG A 159 0.53 4.39 -6.14
C ARG A 159 1.39 3.81 -7.27
N ASN A 160 2.23 4.63 -7.88
CA ASN A 160 3.06 4.22 -9.02
C ASN A 160 4.37 3.54 -8.59
N ASN A 161 4.96 3.98 -7.48
CA ASN A 161 6.33 3.62 -7.09
C ASN A 161 6.43 2.73 -5.85
N ILE A 162 5.34 2.41 -5.15
CA ILE A 162 5.37 1.41 -4.08
C ILE A 162 5.68 0.04 -4.67
N LYS A 163 6.80 -0.53 -4.21
CA LYS A 163 7.19 -1.92 -4.44
C LYS A 163 7.47 -2.59 -3.11
N TYR A 164 7.40 -3.91 -3.11
CA TYR A 164 7.71 -4.74 -1.96
C TYR A 164 8.92 -5.60 -2.28
N LYS A 165 9.84 -5.67 -1.32
CA LYS A 165 10.98 -6.57 -1.34
C LYS A 165 10.76 -7.61 -0.25
N LEU A 166 10.83 -8.90 -0.60
CA LEU A 166 10.78 -9.94 0.41
C LEU A 166 12.08 -10.00 1.18
N ASP A 167 11.99 -10.46 2.42
CA ASP A 167 13.15 -10.87 3.19
C ASP A 167 13.96 -11.96 2.43
N PRO A 168 15.30 -11.94 2.53
CA PRO A 168 16.16 -12.87 1.80
C PRO A 168 15.85 -14.35 2.02
N ILE A 169 15.36 -14.74 3.20
CA ILE A 169 15.03 -16.14 3.52
C ILE A 169 13.86 -16.61 2.65
N PHE A 170 12.79 -15.83 2.62
CA PHE A 170 11.60 -16.14 1.82
C PHE A 170 11.93 -16.10 0.33
N TYR A 171 12.65 -15.07 -0.13
CA TYR A 171 13.05 -14.96 -1.53
C TYR A 171 13.90 -16.15 -2.01
N ARG A 172 14.87 -16.61 -1.20
CA ARG A 172 15.67 -17.81 -1.48
C ARG A 172 14.80 -19.07 -1.54
N ALA A 173 13.84 -19.21 -0.63
CA ALA A 173 12.91 -20.34 -0.63
C ALA A 173 12.07 -20.36 -1.92
N ARG A 174 11.64 -19.20 -2.41
CA ARG A 174 10.89 -19.08 -3.67
C ARG A 174 11.73 -19.47 -4.88
N ILE A 175 12.95 -18.94 -5.02
CA ILE A 175 13.88 -19.34 -6.09
C ILE A 175 14.13 -20.85 -6.04
N SER A 176 14.40 -21.38 -4.85
CA SER A 176 14.68 -22.82 -4.66
C SER A 176 13.48 -23.67 -5.05
N GLY A 177 12.27 -23.25 -4.69
CA GLY A 177 11.03 -23.92 -5.09
C GLY A 177 10.85 -23.96 -6.61
N ASP A 178 11.20 -22.88 -7.28
CA ASP A 178 11.11 -22.78 -8.73
C ASP A 178 12.13 -23.64 -9.47
N VAL A 179 13.37 -23.68 -8.99
CA VAL A 179 14.39 -24.61 -9.50
C VAL A 179 13.97 -26.06 -9.27
N LYS A 180 13.37 -26.38 -8.10
CA LYS A 180 12.83 -27.72 -7.82
C LYS A 180 11.69 -28.09 -8.77
N LYS A 181 10.79 -27.16 -9.10
CA LYS A 181 9.72 -27.39 -10.08
C LYS A 181 10.29 -27.68 -11.47
N GLU A 182 11.30 -26.94 -11.91
CA GLU A 182 11.97 -27.15 -13.19
C GLU A 182 12.64 -28.52 -13.25
N LYS A 183 13.43 -28.88 -12.24
CA LYS A 183 14.03 -30.21 -12.13
C LYS A 183 12.98 -31.32 -12.14
N LYS A 184 11.89 -31.17 -11.39
CA LYS A 184 10.79 -32.15 -11.38
C LYS A 184 10.17 -32.32 -12.77
N ARG A 185 9.97 -31.23 -13.52
CA ARG A 185 9.48 -31.27 -14.90
C ARG A 185 10.45 -32.02 -15.82
N GLU A 186 11.75 -31.73 -15.73
CA GLU A 186 12.78 -32.43 -16.49
C GLU A 186 12.84 -33.93 -16.15
N THR A 187 12.82 -34.27 -14.86
CA THR A 187 12.77 -35.68 -14.40
C THR A 187 11.54 -36.39 -14.93
N THR A 188 10.37 -35.74 -14.93
CA THR A 188 9.13 -36.33 -15.45
C THR A 188 9.22 -36.56 -16.96
N LYS A 189 9.83 -35.63 -17.72
CA LYS A 189 10.09 -35.81 -19.15
C LYS A 189 11.02 -36.99 -19.42
N LYS A 190 12.15 -37.07 -18.73
CA LYS A 190 13.08 -38.21 -18.85
C LYS A 190 12.43 -39.55 -18.49
N LEU A 191 11.51 -39.55 -17.51
CA LEU A 191 10.74 -40.73 -17.16
C LEU A 191 9.82 -41.17 -18.31
N GLN A 192 9.13 -40.21 -18.94
CA GLN A 192 8.26 -40.47 -20.10
C GLN A 192 9.06 -40.94 -21.32
N GLU A 193 10.25 -40.39 -21.52
CA GLU A 193 11.19 -40.77 -22.60
C GLU A 193 11.91 -42.10 -22.31
N GLY A 194 11.78 -42.67 -21.10
CA GLY A 194 12.50 -43.88 -20.69
C GLY A 194 14.00 -43.68 -20.43
N THR A 195 14.52 -42.45 -20.54
CA THR A 195 15.94 -42.09 -20.38
C THR A 195 16.31 -41.74 -18.94
N LEU A 196 15.38 -41.87 -17.99
CA LEU A 196 15.63 -41.55 -16.59
C LEU A 196 16.62 -42.52 -15.93
N PHE A 197 16.50 -43.80 -16.26
CA PHE A 197 17.35 -44.85 -15.71
C PHE A 197 18.51 -45.12 -16.68
N PRO A 198 19.70 -45.46 -16.17
CA PRO A 198 20.79 -45.88 -17.03
C PRO A 198 20.37 -47.13 -17.82
N THR A 199 20.64 -47.14 -19.12
CA THR A 199 20.42 -48.33 -19.93
C THR A 199 21.43 -49.42 -19.55
N LEU A 200 20.99 -50.68 -19.62
CA LEU A 200 21.82 -51.86 -19.30
C LEU A 200 22.75 -52.26 -20.45
N ASP A 201 22.82 -51.45 -21.50
CA ASP A 201 23.64 -51.70 -22.70
C ASP A 201 25.12 -51.67 -22.31
N GLY A 202 25.73 -52.85 -22.13
CA GLY A 202 27.14 -53.01 -21.75
C GLY A 202 27.38 -53.82 -20.47
N LEU A 203 26.35 -54.36 -19.82
CA LEU A 203 26.54 -55.32 -18.72
C LEU A 203 26.97 -56.70 -19.25
N PRO A 204 27.93 -57.38 -18.59
CA PRO A 204 28.32 -58.73 -18.97
C PRO A 204 27.13 -59.68 -18.82
N ALA A 205 26.98 -60.59 -19.79
CA ALA A 205 25.91 -61.60 -19.76
C ALA A 205 25.99 -62.42 -18.46
N LEU A 206 24.83 -62.60 -17.81
CA LEU A 206 24.76 -63.42 -16.60
C LEU A 206 25.13 -64.87 -16.93
N PRO A 207 25.90 -65.56 -16.05
CA PRO A 207 26.23 -66.96 -16.24
C PRO A 207 24.94 -67.78 -16.24
N THR A 208 24.73 -68.57 -17.30
CA THR A 208 23.62 -69.52 -17.39
C THR A 208 23.84 -70.64 -16.36
N LEU A 209 22.87 -70.86 -15.46
CA LEU A 209 22.90 -71.99 -14.54
C LEU A 209 22.73 -73.31 -15.32
N PRO A 210 23.43 -74.39 -14.91
CA PRO A 210 23.38 -75.70 -15.57
C PRO A 210 22.04 -76.42 -15.38
#